data_AF-A0A426RYC8-F1
#
_entry.id   AF-A0A426RYC8-F1
#
_cell.length_a   1.000
_cell.length_b   1.000
_cell.length_c   1.000
_cell.angle_alpha   90.00
_cell.angle_beta   90.00
_cell.angle_gamma   90.00
#
_symmetry.space_group_name_H-M   'P 1'
#
loop_
_entity.id
_entity.type
_entity.pdbx_description
1 polymer ?
#
loop_
_entity_poly.entity_id
_entity_poly.type
_entity_poly.pdbx_seq_one_letter_code
_entity_poly.pdbx_strand_id
1 'polypeptide(L)'
;MATTRTRIARLAVTGLAATGAAAAALTLVPTNAQAAEMPQVHASVVKASHTTATKAGSGNNLDGWIKQSLAIMKAKGIPGSYDGLKRNIMRESGGNPNAQNNWDVNAKNGVPSKGLLQVISPTFSAYHVSGTAKNITDPVANITAAANYAAHRYGSIDNVNSAY
;
A
#
# COMPACT_ATOMS: atom_id res chain seq x y z
N MET A 1 -44.62 2.13 -56.34
CA MET A 1 -43.83 1.17 -55.52
C MET A 1 -44.07 1.55 -54.07
N ALA A 2 -45.06 0.95 -53.37
CA ALA A 2 -44.92 -0.19 -52.45
C ALA A 2 -43.79 0.05 -51.41
N THR A 3 -43.99 0.15 -50.10
CA THR A 3 -44.73 -0.77 -49.21
C THR A 3 -44.92 -0.15 -47.81
N THR A 4 -46.13 -0.21 -47.26
CA THR A 4 -46.45 -0.04 -45.84
C THR A 4 -46.30 -1.38 -45.12
N ARG A 5 -45.58 -1.46 -43.98
CA ARG A 5 -45.74 -2.55 -43.00
C ARG A 5 -45.52 -2.08 -41.56
N THR A 6 -46.63 -2.01 -40.82
CA THR A 6 -46.73 -2.01 -39.36
C THR A 6 -46.15 -3.29 -38.76
N ARG A 7 -45.39 -3.23 -37.66
CA ARG A 7 -45.39 -4.29 -36.63
C ARG A 7 -45.21 -3.73 -35.22
N ILE A 8 -46.07 -4.22 -34.35
CA ILE A 8 -46.23 -4.02 -32.92
C ILE A 8 -45.13 -4.80 -32.18
N ALA A 9 -44.59 -4.24 -31.10
CA ALA A 9 -43.96 -5.03 -30.05
C ALA A 9 -44.35 -4.44 -28.68
N ARG A 10 -45.32 -5.10 -28.02
CA ARG A 10 -45.53 -5.00 -26.57
C ARG A 10 -44.64 -6.05 -25.94
N LEU A 11 -43.79 -5.67 -24.98
CA LEU A 11 -43.26 -6.60 -23.98
C LEU A 11 -43.24 -5.88 -22.62
N ALA A 12 -44.20 -6.23 -21.79
CA ALA A 12 -44.17 -5.98 -20.35
C ALA A 12 -43.69 -7.29 -19.70
N VAL A 13 -42.62 -7.24 -18.91
CA VAL A 13 -42.20 -8.35 -18.03
C VAL A 13 -41.70 -7.74 -16.72
N THR A 14 -42.64 -7.72 -15.76
CA THR A 14 -42.50 -8.08 -14.34
C THR A 14 -41.17 -7.79 -13.64
N GLY A 15 -41.24 -6.84 -12.68
CA GLY A 15 -40.33 -6.81 -11.55
C GLY A 15 -40.61 -7.96 -10.58
N LEU A 16 -39.54 -8.57 -10.07
CA LEU A 16 -39.55 -9.38 -8.87
C LEU A 16 -38.55 -8.75 -7.89
N ALA A 17 -39.08 -8.17 -6.80
CA ALA A 17 -38.30 -7.82 -5.63
C ALA A 17 -37.96 -9.12 -4.88
N ALA A 18 -36.67 -9.40 -4.70
CA ALA A 18 -36.22 -10.48 -3.82
C ALA A 18 -35.99 -9.90 -2.42
N THR A 19 -36.95 -10.18 -1.53
CA THR A 19 -36.83 -10.05 -0.08
C THR A 19 -36.01 -11.21 0.50
N GLY A 20 -35.09 -10.90 1.41
CA GLY A 20 -34.89 -11.69 2.64
C GLY A 20 -33.78 -12.75 2.68
N ALA A 21 -32.71 -12.43 3.41
CA ALA A 21 -31.95 -13.37 4.26
C ALA A 21 -31.68 -12.61 5.58
N ALA A 22 -32.26 -12.96 6.73
CA ALA A 22 -31.87 -14.04 7.66
C ALA A 22 -30.37 -13.96 8.05
N ALA A 23 -29.91 -14.03 9.29
CA ALA A 23 -30.49 -14.14 10.64
C ALA A 23 -29.29 -14.02 11.64
N ALA A 24 -29.60 -14.11 12.93
CA ALA A 24 -28.74 -14.41 14.07
C ALA A 24 -28.18 -13.23 14.88
N ALA A 25 -28.99 -12.83 15.87
CA ALA A 25 -28.52 -12.28 17.12
C ALA A 25 -27.74 -13.35 17.91
N LEU A 26 -26.58 -12.99 18.46
CA LEU A 26 -25.93 -13.74 19.54
C LEU A 26 -25.68 -12.79 20.71
N THR A 27 -26.50 -12.94 21.74
CA THR A 27 -26.28 -12.40 23.08
C THR A 27 -25.46 -13.38 23.90
N LEU A 28 -24.42 -12.95 24.60
CA LEU A 28 -24.04 -13.42 25.96
C LEU A 28 -22.86 -12.60 26.53
N VAL A 29 -23.16 -11.92 27.64
CA VAL A 29 -22.36 -11.15 28.62
C VAL A 29 -21.40 -12.06 29.44
N PRO A 30 -20.63 -11.64 30.48
CA PRO A 30 -19.94 -10.39 30.86
C PRO A 30 -18.43 -10.57 31.20
N THR A 31 -17.81 -9.44 31.58
CA THR A 31 -16.53 -9.17 32.29
C THR A 31 -15.77 -10.27 33.03
N ASN A 32 -14.44 -10.26 32.88
CA ASN A 32 -13.48 -10.57 33.96
C ASN A 32 -12.47 -9.40 34.10
N ALA A 33 -12.66 -8.60 35.14
CA ALA A 33 -11.61 -7.78 35.71
C ALA A 33 -10.84 -8.67 36.71
N GLN A 34 -9.55 -8.87 36.47
CA GLN A 34 -8.62 -9.36 37.49
C GLN A 34 -7.35 -8.52 37.41
N ALA A 35 -7.26 -7.61 38.37
CA ALA A 35 -6.02 -7.04 38.84
C ALA A 35 -5.14 -8.16 39.41
N ALA A 36 -3.92 -8.26 38.89
CA ALA A 36 -2.79 -8.85 39.57
C ALA A 36 -1.59 -7.97 39.24
N GLU A 37 -1.13 -7.28 40.27
CA GLU A 37 0.04 -6.42 40.28
C GLU A 37 1.33 -7.26 40.38
N MET A 38 2.43 -6.69 39.87
CA MET A 38 3.86 -7.02 40.06
C MET A 38 4.51 -8.06 39.10
N PRO A 39 5.84 -7.95 38.80
CA PRO A 39 6.77 -6.82 38.91
C PRO A 39 7.33 -6.35 37.54
N GLN A 40 7.65 -5.05 37.50
CA GLN A 40 8.35 -4.38 36.40
C GLN A 40 9.70 -5.05 36.11
N VAL A 41 9.77 -5.88 35.06
CA VAL A 41 11.04 -6.22 34.44
C VAL A 41 11.32 -5.16 33.38
N HIS A 42 12.46 -4.48 33.56
CA HIS A 42 13.03 -3.52 32.61
C HIS A 42 13.28 -4.21 31.26
N ALA A 43 12.25 -4.33 30.43
CA ALA A 43 12.43 -4.55 29.01
C ALA A 43 12.89 -3.21 28.44
N SER A 44 14.19 -3.11 28.22
CA SER A 44 14.81 -2.05 27.43
C SER A 44 14.06 -1.95 26.11
N VAL A 45 13.08 -1.06 26.06
CA VAL A 45 12.52 -0.56 24.81
C VAL A 45 13.72 0.09 24.15
N VAL A 46 14.34 -0.64 23.21
CA VAL A 46 15.14 -0.04 22.16
C VAL A 46 14.18 0.85 21.40
N LYS A 47 14.05 2.07 21.93
CA LYS A 47 13.53 3.23 21.25
C LYS A 47 14.40 3.32 20.02
N ALA A 48 13.89 2.78 18.91
CA ALA A 48 14.41 3.01 17.58
C ALA A 48 14.36 4.52 17.38
N SER A 49 15.43 5.16 17.84
CA SER A 49 15.69 6.56 17.69
C SER A 49 16.03 6.69 16.23
N HIS A 50 15.01 6.81 15.39
CA HIS A 50 15.16 7.26 14.01
C HIS A 50 15.47 8.75 14.03
N THR A 51 16.64 9.07 14.59
CA THR A 51 17.22 10.39 14.53
C THR A 51 18.00 10.47 13.23
N THR A 52 17.74 11.55 12.50
CA THR A 52 18.45 12.06 11.33
C THR A 52 18.08 11.44 9.98
N ALA A 53 17.12 12.11 9.32
CA ALA A 53 17.17 12.32 7.88
C ALA A 53 18.52 12.96 7.54
N THR A 54 19.54 12.15 7.30
CA THR A 54 20.79 12.61 6.70
C THR A 54 20.59 12.65 5.18
N LYS A 55 20.81 13.84 4.64
CA LYS A 55 20.90 14.18 3.22
C LYS A 55 21.92 13.25 2.54
N ALA A 56 21.44 12.12 2.01
CA ALA A 56 22.25 11.14 1.31
C ALA A 56 22.15 11.35 -0.20
N GLY A 57 23.28 11.67 -0.83
CA GLY A 57 23.41 11.65 -2.28
C GLY A 57 23.06 10.27 -2.84
N SER A 58 22.37 10.27 -3.99
CA SER A 58 21.60 9.17 -4.59
C SER A 58 22.36 7.88 -4.96
N GLY A 59 23.64 7.73 -4.62
CA GLY A 59 24.44 6.54 -4.95
C GLY A 59 24.79 5.64 -3.77
N ASN A 60 25.12 6.20 -2.60
CA ASN A 60 25.84 5.44 -1.58
C ASN A 60 24.95 4.67 -0.59
N ASN A 61 23.63 4.94 -0.58
CA ASN A 61 22.74 4.40 0.46
C ASN A 61 21.58 3.55 -0.06
N LEU A 62 21.40 3.42 -1.38
CA LEU A 62 20.28 2.68 -1.96
C LEU A 62 20.23 1.22 -1.49
N ASP A 63 21.38 0.53 -1.52
CA ASP A 63 21.47 -0.87 -1.09
C ASP A 63 21.13 -1.04 0.39
N GLY A 64 21.50 -0.08 1.22
CA GLY A 64 21.16 -0.05 2.64
C GLY A 64 19.65 0.06 2.85
N TRP A 65 18.99 0.98 2.14
CA TRP A 65 17.54 1.15 2.21
C TRP A 65 16.78 -0.07 1.71
N ILE A 66 17.23 -0.71 0.62
CA ILE A 66 16.63 -1.95 0.12
C ILE A 66 16.76 -3.06 1.16
N LYS A 67 17.96 -3.29 1.71
CA LYS A 67 18.18 -4.34 2.73
C LYS A 67 17.36 -4.10 4.00
N GLN A 68 17.29 -2.86 4.46
CA GLN A 68 16.47 -2.51 5.61
C GLN A 68 14.98 -2.76 5.32
N SER A 69 14.50 -2.38 4.13
CA SER A 69 13.13 -2.64 3.72
C SER A 69 12.84 -4.13 3.64
N LEU A 70 13.75 -4.94 3.09
CA LEU A 70 13.62 -6.40 3.05
C LEU A 70 13.53 -7.03 4.44
N ALA A 71 14.28 -6.52 5.42
CA ALA A 71 14.19 -6.99 6.80
C ALA A 71 12.79 -6.73 7.39
N ILE A 72 12.24 -5.53 7.15
CA ILE A 72 10.88 -5.15 7.58
C ILE A 72 9.83 -5.99 6.84
N MET A 73 9.97 -6.11 5.52
CA MET A 73 9.08 -6.91 4.67
C MET A 73 9.03 -8.36 5.15
N LYS A 74 10.18 -8.97 5.42
CA LYS A 74 10.27 -10.34 5.97
C LYS A 74 9.53 -10.45 7.31
N ALA A 75 9.73 -9.50 8.21
CA ALA A 75 9.06 -9.49 9.51
C ALA A 75 7.52 -9.29 9.42
N LYS A 76 7.04 -8.70 8.31
CA LYS A 76 5.62 -8.40 8.08
C LYS A 76 4.96 -9.35 7.08
N GLY A 77 5.67 -10.35 6.56
CA GLY A 77 5.15 -11.28 5.57
C GLY A 77 4.93 -10.68 4.18
N ILE A 78 5.62 -9.60 3.84
CA ILE A 78 5.54 -8.95 2.52
C ILE A 78 6.58 -9.60 1.60
N PRO A 79 6.17 -10.28 0.51
CA PRO A 79 7.08 -10.90 -0.44
C PRO A 79 7.82 -9.87 -1.30
N GLY A 80 9.07 -10.18 -1.64
CA GLY A 80 9.89 -9.42 -2.58
C GLY A 80 11.37 -9.74 -2.47
N SER A 81 12.11 -9.47 -3.54
CA SER A 81 13.56 -9.66 -3.60
C SER A 81 14.32 -8.34 -3.69
N TYR A 82 15.62 -8.38 -3.39
CA TYR A 82 16.52 -7.24 -3.59
C TYR A 82 16.54 -6.79 -5.06
N ASP A 83 16.64 -7.73 -6.00
CA ASP A 83 16.70 -7.42 -7.43
C ASP A 83 15.38 -6.87 -7.96
N GLY A 84 14.26 -7.41 -7.50
CA GLY A 84 12.93 -6.87 -7.79
C GLY A 84 12.81 -5.42 -7.33
N LEU A 85 13.15 -5.14 -6.07
CA LEU A 85 13.16 -3.78 -5.54
C LEU A 85 14.09 -2.86 -6.34
N LYS A 86 15.35 -3.25 -6.51
CA LYS A 86 16.37 -2.45 -7.19
C LYS A 86 15.97 -2.14 -8.63
N ARG A 87 15.52 -3.13 -9.40
CA ARG A 87 15.08 -2.97 -10.79
C ARG A 87 13.96 -1.93 -10.91
N ASN A 88 12.95 -2.03 -10.06
CA ASN A 88 11.83 -1.10 -10.07
C ASN A 88 12.29 0.31 -9.66
N ILE A 89 13.07 0.45 -8.58
CA ILE A 89 13.59 1.75 -8.12
C ILE A 89 14.40 2.46 -9.21
N MET A 90 15.28 1.74 -9.90
CA MET A 90 16.12 2.32 -10.94
C MET A 90 15.30 2.80 -12.14
N ARG A 91 14.20 2.11 -12.47
CA ARG A 91 13.28 2.54 -13.54
C ARG A 91 12.45 3.75 -13.12
N GLU A 92 11.94 3.77 -11.89
CA GLU A 92 11.01 4.80 -11.42
C GLU A 92 11.70 6.14 -11.11
N SER A 93 12.89 6.10 -10.51
CA SER A 93 13.51 7.30 -9.94
C SER A 93 15.02 7.41 -10.19
N GLY A 94 15.62 6.39 -10.82
CA GLY A 94 17.09 6.29 -10.89
C GLY A 94 17.77 6.24 -9.52
N GLY A 95 17.05 5.83 -8.47
CA GLY A 95 17.54 5.83 -7.09
C GLY A 95 17.41 7.16 -6.35
N ASN A 96 16.67 8.14 -6.88
CA ASN A 96 16.46 9.42 -6.21
C ASN A 96 15.26 9.37 -5.23
N PRO A 97 15.49 9.42 -3.91
CA PRO A 97 14.40 9.37 -2.92
C PRO A 97 13.52 10.63 -2.89
N ASN A 98 13.98 11.72 -3.50
CA ASN A 98 13.23 12.97 -3.60
C ASN A 98 12.61 13.18 -4.99
N ALA A 99 12.57 12.14 -5.84
CA ALA A 99 11.90 12.21 -7.14
C ALA A 99 10.41 12.53 -6.96
N GLN A 100 9.88 13.43 -7.79
CA GLN A 100 8.47 13.81 -7.80
C GLN A 100 8.02 14.07 -9.23
N ASN A 101 6.93 13.44 -9.66
CA ASN A 101 6.31 13.73 -10.94
C ASN A 101 5.32 14.89 -10.81
N ASN A 102 5.44 15.91 -11.66
CA ASN A 102 4.58 17.10 -11.65
C ASN A 102 3.73 17.26 -12.91
N TRP A 103 3.74 16.29 -13.82
CA TRP A 103 3.20 16.47 -15.18
C TRP A 103 1.95 15.62 -15.47
N ASP A 104 1.81 14.48 -14.79
CA ASP A 104 0.71 13.55 -15.05
C ASP A 104 -0.64 14.03 -14.49
N VAL A 105 -1.68 13.22 -14.72
CA VAL A 105 -3.04 13.51 -14.23
C VAL A 105 -3.13 13.55 -12.70
N ASN A 106 -2.30 12.77 -12.00
CA ASN A 106 -2.29 12.75 -10.54
C ASN A 106 -1.69 14.05 -10.00
N ALA A 107 -0.61 14.53 -10.60
CA ALA A 107 0.00 15.82 -10.30
C ALA A 107 -0.96 16.99 -10.56
N LYS A 108 -1.68 16.97 -11.70
CA LYS A 108 -2.74 17.95 -12.01
C LYS A 108 -3.87 17.93 -10.99
N ASN A 109 -4.18 16.76 -10.45
CA ASN A 109 -5.16 16.57 -9.38
C ASN A 109 -4.60 16.82 -7.96
N GLY A 110 -3.38 17.33 -7.83
CA GLY A 110 -2.76 17.67 -6.54
C GLY A 110 -2.21 16.47 -5.75
N VAL A 111 -2.10 15.29 -6.37
CA VAL A 111 -1.62 14.05 -5.75
C VAL A 111 -0.42 13.48 -6.54
N PRO A 112 0.67 14.24 -6.69
CA PRO A 112 1.83 13.77 -7.47
C PRO A 112 2.43 12.49 -6.89
N SER A 113 2.95 11.62 -7.75
CA SER A 113 3.78 10.48 -7.35
C SER A 113 5.14 10.95 -6.85
N LYS A 114 5.66 10.27 -5.81
CA LYS A 114 6.89 10.66 -5.10
C LYS A 114 7.75 9.47 -4.68
N GLY A 115 9.03 9.76 -4.50
CA GLY A 115 10.01 8.87 -3.89
C GLY A 115 10.57 7.82 -4.85
N LEU A 116 11.27 6.84 -4.27
CA LEU A 116 12.04 5.84 -5.00
C LEU A 116 11.21 4.99 -5.96
N LEU A 117 9.96 4.70 -5.60
CA LEU A 117 9.02 3.88 -6.39
C LEU A 117 7.80 4.67 -6.86
N GLN A 118 7.88 6.01 -6.91
CA GLN A 118 6.86 6.89 -7.47
C GLN A 118 5.42 6.59 -6.97
N VAL A 119 5.28 6.42 -5.65
CA VAL A 119 3.98 6.15 -5.02
C VAL A 119 3.20 7.45 -4.81
N ILE A 120 1.88 7.43 -4.98
CA ILE A 120 0.98 8.54 -4.64
C ILE A 120 0.54 8.52 -3.17
N SER A 121 0.19 9.67 -2.59
CA SER A 121 -0.14 9.77 -1.16
C SER A 121 -1.26 8.83 -0.68
N PRO A 122 -2.39 8.65 -1.40
CA PRO A 122 -3.43 7.71 -1.00
C PRO A 122 -2.94 6.26 -0.93
N THR A 123 -2.15 5.83 -1.92
CA THR A 123 -1.54 4.49 -1.93
C THR A 123 -0.55 4.33 -0.79
N PHE A 124 0.34 5.31 -0.58
CA PHE A 124 1.29 5.26 0.52
C PHE A 124 0.57 5.14 1.87
N SER A 125 -0.50 5.91 2.08
CA SER A 125 -1.27 5.85 3.33
C SER A 125 -1.99 4.50 3.52
N ALA A 126 -2.56 3.94 2.45
CA ALA A 126 -3.29 2.68 2.52
C ALA A 126 -2.38 1.46 2.74
N TYR A 127 -1.15 1.50 2.22
CA TYR A 127 -0.19 0.39 2.28
C TYR A 127 1.01 0.68 3.20
N HIS A 128 0.94 1.74 4.00
CA HIS A 128 1.97 2.07 4.98
C HIS A 128 2.23 0.90 5.91
N VAL A 129 3.52 0.61 6.16
CA VAL A 129 3.92 -0.51 7.01
C VAL A 129 4.34 0.02 8.38
N SER A 130 3.65 -0.46 9.40
CA SER A 130 3.90 -0.06 10.80
C SER A 130 5.35 -0.32 11.20
N GLY A 131 5.97 0.68 11.82
CA GLY A 131 7.40 0.69 12.17
C GLY A 131 8.28 1.46 11.18
N THR A 132 7.74 1.94 10.06
CA THR A 132 8.44 2.86 9.14
C THR A 132 8.00 4.32 9.34
N ALA A 133 8.77 5.27 8.81
CA ALA A 133 8.41 6.69 8.83
C ALA A 133 7.08 6.95 8.10
N LYS A 134 6.38 8.03 8.46
CA LYS A 134 5.14 8.47 7.78
C LYS A 134 5.39 9.40 6.59
N ASN A 135 6.65 9.69 6.28
CA ASN A 135 7.01 10.52 5.14
C ASN A 135 7.07 9.67 3.86
N ILE A 136 6.36 10.06 2.81
CA ILE A 136 6.35 9.36 1.53
C ILE A 136 7.71 9.37 0.81
N THR A 137 8.56 10.36 1.06
CA THR A 137 9.93 10.40 0.49
C THR A 137 10.98 9.78 1.40
N ASP A 138 10.59 9.26 2.58
CA ASP A 138 11.50 8.42 3.35
C ASP A 138 11.82 7.14 2.54
N PRO A 139 13.09 6.83 2.28
CA PRO A 139 13.46 5.73 1.38
C PRO A 139 12.88 4.39 1.80
N VAL A 140 12.97 4.06 3.09
CA VAL A 140 12.56 2.76 3.62
C VAL A 140 11.04 2.67 3.66
N ALA A 141 10.35 3.72 4.10
CA ALA A 141 8.89 3.76 4.09
C ALA A 141 8.34 3.67 2.67
N ASN A 142 8.91 4.41 1.71
CA ASN A 142 8.48 4.39 0.31
C ASN A 142 8.64 3.00 -0.31
N ILE A 143 9.82 2.39 -0.14
CA ILE A 143 10.09 1.03 -0.63
C ILE A 143 9.11 0.02 -0.02
N THR A 144 8.97 0.04 1.30
CA THR A 144 8.17 -0.95 2.02
C THR A 144 6.69 -0.81 1.70
N ALA A 145 6.16 0.42 1.59
CA ALA A 145 4.76 0.66 1.23
C ALA A 145 4.46 0.24 -0.24
N ALA A 146 5.37 0.55 -1.17
CA ALA A 146 5.24 0.12 -2.56
C ALA A 146 5.29 -1.41 -2.71
N ALA A 147 6.19 -2.08 -1.98
CA ALA A 147 6.26 -3.54 -1.99
C ALA A 147 5.00 -4.18 -1.40
N ASN A 148 4.44 -3.59 -0.33
CA ASN A 148 3.18 -4.04 0.25
C ASN A 148 2.01 -3.89 -0.74
N TYR A 149 1.93 -2.76 -1.44
CA TYR A 149 0.97 -2.56 -2.53
C TYR A 149 1.14 -3.61 -3.64
N ALA A 150 2.37 -3.83 -4.10
CA ALA A 150 2.66 -4.82 -5.14
C ALA A 150 2.35 -6.25 -4.71
N ALA A 151 2.61 -6.61 -3.46
CA ALA A 151 2.23 -7.90 -2.91
C ALA A 151 0.71 -8.10 -2.95
N HIS A 152 -0.07 -7.08 -2.54
CA HIS A 152 -1.52 -7.15 -2.58
C HIS A 152 -2.08 -7.23 -4.01
N ARG A 153 -1.45 -6.55 -4.98
CA ARG A 153 -1.98 -6.45 -6.35
C ARG A 153 -1.45 -7.49 -7.32
N TYR A 154 -0.21 -7.92 -7.15
CA TYR A 154 0.55 -8.75 -8.09
C TYR A 154 1.23 -9.95 -7.41
N GLY A 155 1.03 -10.15 -6.10
CA GLY A 155 1.63 -11.24 -5.33
C GLY A 155 3.07 -10.98 -4.88
N SER A 156 3.83 -10.13 -5.55
CA SER A 156 5.16 -9.67 -5.13
C SER A 156 5.59 -8.46 -5.97
N ILE A 157 6.49 -7.63 -5.44
CA ILE A 157 7.19 -6.60 -6.23
C ILE A 157 8.03 -7.20 -7.37
N ASP A 158 8.41 -8.47 -7.25
CA ASP A 158 9.17 -9.17 -8.29
C ASP A 158 8.38 -9.33 -9.60
N ASN A 159 7.05 -9.36 -9.48
CA ASN A 159 6.11 -9.49 -10.60
C ASN A 159 5.79 -8.14 -11.26
N VAL A 160 6.35 -7.04 -10.75
CA VAL A 160 6.17 -5.70 -11.34
C VAL A 160 7.24 -5.47 -12.40
N ASN A 161 6.77 -5.36 -13.65
CA ASN A 161 7.61 -5.23 -14.84
C ASN A 161 7.40 -3.89 -15.59
N SER A 162 6.38 -3.12 -15.24
CA SER A 162 6.06 -1.81 -15.82
C SER A 162 6.30 -0.69 -14.82
N ALA A 163 6.45 0.54 -15.32
CA ALA A 163 6.40 1.73 -14.49
C ALA A 163 5.04 1.88 -13.78
N TYR A 164 5.06 2.54 -12.61
CA TYR A 164 3.87 2.82 -11.81
C TYR A 164 3.01 3.95 -12.39
#